data_AF-A0A061NZB0-F1
#
_entry.id   AF-A0A061NZB0-F1
#
_cell.length_a   1.000
_cell.length_b   1.000
_cell.length_c   1.000
_cell.angle_alpha   90.00
_cell.angle_beta   90.00
_cell.angle_gamma   90.00
#
_symmetry.space_group_name_H-M   'P 1'
#
loop_
_entity.id
_entity.type
_entity.pdbx_description
1 polymer ?
#
loop_
_entity_poly.entity_id
_entity_poly.type
_entity_poly.pdbx_seq_one_letter_code
_entity_poly.pdbx_strand_id
1 'polypeptide(L)'
;MFHSLNRNKKSVTLDLKSDEGRDQFLALVKDADVIVEGFRPGVMERLSLGYEEIKRVNARIVYCSITGYGQTGPYAKKAGHDVNFISTAGLLNLIGDETKPQIPAAQIGDIGGGGLTAAVGILVALLERERSGEGQYVDISMMDGAVSWMQTFLPHFLMGGKEPSRGNMVLSGKLACYETYETKDGRWFAVGALEPKFWKTFVKSLIVWT
;
A
#
# COMPACT_ATOMS: atom_id res chain seq x y z
N MET A 1 -1.04 -4.29 -18.55
CA MET A 1 -0.47 -3.94 -17.24
C MET A 1 0.88 -3.24 -17.36
N PHE A 2 1.91 -3.86 -17.97
CA PHE A 2 3.25 -3.28 -18.11
C PHE A 2 3.26 -1.84 -18.65
N HIS A 3 2.60 -1.58 -19.79
CA HIS A 3 2.59 -0.24 -20.40
C HIS A 3 1.97 0.85 -19.50
N SER A 4 0.93 0.51 -18.74
CA SER A 4 0.26 1.48 -17.86
C SER A 4 1.14 1.87 -16.66
N LEU A 5 1.87 0.90 -16.09
CA LEU A 5 2.70 1.11 -14.88
C LEU A 5 4.12 1.62 -15.20
N ASN A 6 4.55 1.54 -16.46
CA ASN A 6 5.89 1.94 -16.88
C ASN A 6 5.90 3.09 -17.90
N ARG A 7 4.77 3.78 -18.08
CA ARG A 7 4.73 5.03 -18.84
C ARG A 7 5.73 6.04 -18.26
N ASN A 8 6.30 6.89 -19.11
CA ASN A 8 7.30 7.92 -18.78
C ASN A 8 8.69 7.41 -18.33
N LYS A 9 8.96 6.10 -18.41
CA LYS A 9 10.29 5.54 -18.10
C LYS A 9 11.14 5.37 -19.36
N LYS A 10 12.45 5.59 -19.23
CA LYS A 10 13.47 5.07 -20.16
C LYS A 10 13.93 3.70 -19.66
N SER A 11 14.23 2.77 -20.56
CA SER A 11 14.62 1.40 -20.20
C SER A 11 16.05 1.11 -20.64
N VAL A 12 16.79 0.41 -19.79
CA VAL A 12 18.10 -0.18 -20.05
C VAL A 12 18.12 -1.58 -19.43
N THR A 13 18.92 -2.47 -19.97
CA THR A 13 19.12 -3.83 -19.43
C THR A 13 20.55 -3.94 -18.92
N LEU A 14 20.70 -4.36 -17.66
CA LEU A 14 22.00 -4.55 -17.00
C LEU A 14 22.00 -5.93 -16.34
N ASP A 15 23.09 -6.68 -16.49
CA ASP A 15 23.33 -7.87 -15.66
C ASP A 15 24.09 -7.46 -14.39
N LEU A 16 23.35 -7.24 -13.31
CA LEU A 16 23.92 -6.83 -12.01
C LEU A 16 24.78 -7.91 -11.34
N LYS A 17 24.86 -9.13 -11.89
CA LYS A 17 25.78 -10.17 -11.42
C LYS A 17 27.16 -10.08 -12.07
N SER A 18 27.26 -9.38 -13.20
CA SER A 18 28.53 -9.13 -13.87
C SER A 18 29.20 -7.87 -13.29
N ASP A 19 30.53 -7.86 -13.28
CA ASP A 19 31.27 -6.67 -12.83
C ASP A 19 30.95 -5.46 -13.74
N GLU A 20 30.87 -5.66 -15.06
CA GLU A 20 30.51 -4.61 -16.01
C GLU A 20 29.11 -4.03 -15.76
N GLY A 21 28.10 -4.88 -15.57
CA GLY A 21 26.73 -4.42 -15.31
C GLY A 21 26.61 -3.71 -13.96
N ARG A 22 27.39 -4.13 -12.96
CA ARG A 22 27.48 -3.43 -11.67
C ARG A 22 28.12 -2.06 -11.83
N ASP A 23 29.23 -1.95 -12.56
CA ASP A 23 29.92 -0.68 -12.81
C ASP A 23 29.04 0.30 -13.60
N GLN A 24 28.30 -0.18 -14.60
CA GLN A 24 27.31 0.60 -15.34
C GLN A 24 26.17 1.09 -14.44
N PHE A 25 25.65 0.24 -13.55
CA PHE A 25 24.65 0.65 -12.57
C PHE A 25 25.20 1.73 -11.63
N LEU A 26 26.39 1.53 -11.06
CA LEU A 26 27.02 2.50 -10.17
C LEU A 26 27.32 3.84 -10.86
N ALA A 27 27.59 3.84 -12.16
CA ALA A 27 27.71 5.07 -12.94
C ALA A 27 26.39 5.85 -12.97
N LEU A 28 25.24 5.19 -13.11
CA LEU A 28 23.93 5.83 -13.04
C LEU A 28 23.61 6.36 -11.63
N VAL A 29 24.05 5.65 -10.58
CA VAL A 29 23.82 6.02 -9.18
C VAL A 29 24.46 7.35 -8.80
N LYS A 30 25.62 7.70 -9.40
CA LYS A 30 26.35 8.94 -9.09
C LYS A 30 25.50 10.19 -9.28
N ASP A 31 24.64 10.20 -10.29
CA ASP A 31 23.79 11.35 -10.64
C ASP A 31 22.32 11.13 -10.25
N ALA A 32 21.99 10.00 -9.64
CA ALA A 32 20.62 9.67 -9.24
C ALA A 32 20.24 10.36 -7.92
N ASP A 33 19.00 10.83 -7.84
CA ASP A 33 18.41 11.30 -6.58
C ASP A 33 17.79 10.16 -5.77
N VAL A 34 17.23 9.17 -6.47
CA VAL A 34 16.42 8.10 -5.87
C VAL A 34 16.72 6.76 -6.54
N ILE A 35 16.86 5.72 -5.73
CA ILE A 35 16.79 4.32 -6.16
C ILE A 35 15.52 3.71 -5.58
N VAL A 36 14.80 2.94 -6.39
CA VAL A 36 13.65 2.15 -5.94
C VAL A 36 13.87 0.71 -6.33
N GLU A 37 13.77 -0.20 -5.36
CA GLU A 37 13.86 -1.63 -5.58
C GLU A 37 12.78 -2.40 -4.79
N GLY A 38 12.52 -3.64 -5.19
CA GLY A 38 11.49 -4.49 -4.59
C GLY A 38 11.88 -5.96 -4.53
N PHE A 39 13.18 -6.23 -4.44
CA PHE A 39 13.70 -7.56 -4.22
C PHE A 39 13.49 -7.99 -2.77
N ARG A 40 13.69 -9.29 -2.50
CA ARG A 40 13.66 -9.78 -1.12
C ARG A 40 14.80 -9.16 -0.30
N PRO A 41 14.61 -8.92 1.01
CA PRO A 41 15.67 -8.43 1.88
C PRO A 41 16.94 -9.29 1.77
N GLY A 42 18.11 -8.66 1.63
CA GLY A 42 19.39 -9.33 1.45
C GLY A 42 19.78 -9.60 -0.02
N VAL A 43 18.91 -9.34 -1.01
CA VAL A 43 19.28 -9.52 -2.44
C VAL A 43 20.29 -8.48 -2.89
N MET A 44 20.03 -7.20 -2.62
CA MET A 44 20.87 -6.11 -3.09
C MET A 44 22.22 -6.08 -2.38
N GLU A 45 22.25 -6.44 -1.09
CA GLU A 45 23.49 -6.61 -0.31
C GLU A 45 24.39 -7.70 -0.90
N ARG A 46 23.80 -8.84 -1.33
CA ARG A 46 24.55 -9.92 -2.00
C ARG A 46 25.08 -9.52 -3.38
N LEU A 47 24.49 -8.50 -4.01
CA LEU A 47 24.98 -7.91 -5.25
C LEU A 47 25.99 -6.78 -5.01
N SER A 48 26.31 -6.48 -3.74
CA SER A 48 27.13 -5.31 -3.35
C SER A 48 26.53 -3.98 -3.82
N LEU A 49 25.20 -3.92 -3.85
CA LEU A 49 24.39 -2.77 -4.26
C LEU A 49 23.36 -2.41 -3.18
N GLY A 50 23.61 -2.82 -1.93
CA GLY A 50 22.79 -2.44 -0.78
C GLY A 50 22.97 -0.96 -0.43
N TYR A 51 22.11 -0.44 0.45
CA TYR A 51 22.12 0.97 0.81
C TYR A 51 23.49 1.45 1.32
N GLU A 52 24.16 0.68 2.17
CA GLU A 52 25.46 1.04 2.72
C GLU A 52 26.57 1.09 1.66
N GLU A 53 26.50 0.27 0.61
CA GLU A 53 27.40 0.35 -0.54
C GLU A 53 27.08 1.57 -1.42
N ILE A 54 25.81 1.77 -1.75
CA ILE A 54 25.36 2.89 -2.60
C ILE A 54 25.64 4.24 -1.94
N LYS A 55 25.42 4.36 -0.62
CA LYS A 55 25.68 5.60 0.12
C LYS A 55 27.15 6.04 0.02
N ARG A 56 28.10 5.11 -0.08
CA ARG A 56 29.53 5.44 -0.27
C ARG A 56 29.82 6.01 -1.66
N VAL A 57 29.00 5.67 -2.66
CA VAL A 57 29.10 6.19 -4.02
C VAL A 57 28.37 7.53 -4.13
N ASN A 58 27.23 7.67 -3.48
CA ASN A 58 26.41 8.87 -3.47
C ASN A 58 25.76 9.07 -2.10
N ALA A 59 26.32 9.93 -1.26
CA ALA A 59 25.81 10.22 0.08
C ALA A 59 24.44 10.91 0.07
N ARG A 60 24.04 11.52 -1.06
CA ARG A 60 22.76 12.22 -1.25
C ARG A 60 21.62 11.31 -1.72
N ILE A 61 21.86 10.02 -1.88
CA ILE A 61 20.89 9.09 -2.45
C ILE A 61 19.74 8.79 -1.49
N VAL A 62 18.50 8.91 -1.96
CA VAL A 62 17.35 8.31 -1.28
C VAL A 62 17.18 6.89 -1.81
N TYR A 63 17.43 5.89 -0.97
CA TYR A 63 17.30 4.49 -1.35
C TYR A 63 16.02 3.92 -0.77
N CYS A 64 15.07 3.54 -1.61
CA CYS A 64 13.78 3.01 -1.21
C CYS A 64 13.63 1.53 -1.58
N SER A 65 13.32 0.71 -0.58
CA SER A 65 12.99 -0.69 -0.75
C SER A 65 11.52 -0.91 -0.46
N ILE A 66 10.81 -1.54 -1.39
CA ILE A 66 9.38 -1.83 -1.26
C ILE A 66 9.20 -3.34 -1.18
N THR A 67 8.87 -3.84 0.01
CA THR A 67 8.68 -5.26 0.27
C THR A 67 7.33 -5.54 0.92
N GLY A 68 6.92 -6.81 0.91
CA GLY A 68 5.65 -7.22 1.51
C GLY A 68 5.57 -6.99 3.02
N TYR A 69 6.67 -7.26 3.73
CA TYR A 69 6.72 -7.34 5.19
C TYR A 69 7.79 -6.43 5.83
N GLY A 70 8.47 -5.58 5.04
CA GLY A 70 9.62 -4.79 5.48
C GLY A 70 10.93 -5.57 5.48
N GLN A 71 12.04 -4.86 5.75
CA GLN A 71 13.37 -5.48 5.75
C GLN A 71 13.67 -6.31 7.00
N THR A 72 12.88 -6.17 8.06
CA THR A 72 13.15 -6.75 9.38
C THR A 72 11.97 -7.56 9.92
N GLY A 73 12.19 -8.26 11.05
CA GLY A 73 11.16 -9.06 11.70
C GLY A 73 11.01 -10.49 11.15
N PRO A 74 10.12 -11.30 11.75
CA PRO A 74 10.02 -12.73 11.47
C PRO A 74 9.47 -13.04 10.07
N TYR A 75 8.87 -12.05 9.39
CA TYR A 75 8.26 -12.22 8.08
C TYR A 75 9.08 -11.63 6.93
N ALA A 76 10.19 -10.92 7.19
CA ALA A 76 11.01 -10.25 6.18
C ALA A 76 11.38 -11.16 4.98
N LYS A 77 11.66 -12.43 5.24
CA LYS A 77 12.06 -13.40 4.20
C LYS A 77 10.90 -14.23 3.63
N LYS A 78 9.66 -14.03 4.09
CA LYS A 78 8.49 -14.76 3.60
C LYS A 78 8.09 -14.26 2.22
N ALA A 79 7.75 -15.20 1.34
CA ALA A 79 7.15 -14.89 0.06
C ALA A 79 5.67 -14.53 0.25
N GLY A 80 5.15 -13.66 -0.60
CA GLY A 80 3.74 -13.32 -0.62
C GLY A 80 3.42 -12.41 -1.80
N HIS A 81 2.13 -12.19 -1.97
CA HIS A 81 1.53 -11.19 -2.86
C HIS A 81 0.58 -10.32 -2.05
N ASP A 82 0.03 -9.28 -2.67
CA ASP A 82 -0.94 -8.33 -2.10
C ASP A 82 -1.88 -8.95 -1.05
N VAL A 83 -2.61 -10.01 -1.44
CA VAL A 83 -3.58 -10.71 -0.59
C VAL A 83 -2.98 -11.26 0.71
N ASN A 84 -1.72 -11.73 0.67
CA ASN A 84 -1.03 -12.24 1.86
C ASN A 84 -0.69 -11.09 2.83
N PHE A 85 -0.28 -9.94 2.30
CA PHE A 85 0.10 -8.78 3.11
C PHE A 85 -1.13 -8.19 3.81
N ILE A 86 -2.22 -7.95 3.05
CA ILE A 86 -3.48 -7.45 3.62
C ILE A 86 -4.18 -8.47 4.53
N SER A 87 -3.98 -9.77 4.30
CA SER A 87 -4.44 -10.82 5.21
C SER A 87 -3.67 -10.81 6.52
N THR A 88 -2.34 -10.70 6.46
CA THR A 88 -1.49 -10.67 7.66
C THR A 88 -1.74 -9.40 8.48
N ALA A 89 -2.01 -8.29 7.80
CA ALA A 89 -2.43 -7.04 8.44
C ALA A 89 -3.81 -7.12 9.12
N GLY A 90 -4.63 -8.12 8.79
CA GLY A 90 -6.02 -8.25 9.28
C GLY A 90 -7.05 -7.49 8.44
N LEU A 91 -6.63 -6.65 7.50
CA LEU A 91 -7.51 -5.87 6.64
C LEU A 91 -8.43 -6.75 5.77
N LEU A 92 -7.91 -7.86 5.23
CA LEU A 92 -8.72 -8.79 4.41
C LEU A 92 -9.92 -9.34 5.19
N ASN A 93 -9.77 -9.57 6.51
CA ASN A 93 -10.86 -10.09 7.34
C ASN A 93 -12.07 -9.16 7.39
N LEU A 94 -11.92 -7.90 6.99
CA LEU A 94 -12.94 -6.85 7.07
C LEU A 94 -13.67 -6.60 5.75
N ILE A 95 -13.24 -7.25 4.68
CA ILE A 95 -13.77 -7.04 3.33
C ILE A 95 -14.73 -8.17 2.98
N GLY A 96 -15.97 -7.82 2.63
CA GLY A 96 -17.02 -8.77 2.24
C GLY A 96 -18.17 -8.86 3.23
N ASP A 97 -19.05 -9.84 3.00
CA ASP A 97 -20.16 -10.19 3.88
C ASP A 97 -19.72 -11.09 5.04
N GLU A 98 -20.64 -11.45 5.93
CA GLU A 98 -20.36 -12.28 7.10
C GLU A 98 -19.87 -13.70 6.74
N THR A 99 -20.14 -14.20 5.53
CA THR A 99 -19.89 -15.61 5.15
C THR A 99 -18.41 -15.94 5.00
N LYS A 100 -17.65 -15.09 4.30
CA LYS A 100 -16.19 -15.24 4.13
C LYS A 100 -15.52 -13.93 3.73
N PRO A 101 -14.22 -13.74 4.04
CA PRO A 101 -13.44 -12.65 3.47
C PRO A 101 -13.45 -12.68 1.94
N GLN A 102 -13.58 -11.50 1.31
CA GLN A 102 -13.55 -11.33 -0.14
C GLN A 102 -12.28 -10.62 -0.55
N ILE A 103 -11.59 -11.14 -1.56
CA ILE A 103 -10.38 -10.53 -2.09
C ILE A 103 -10.80 -9.28 -2.89
N PRO A 104 -10.29 -8.08 -2.55
CA PRO A 104 -10.58 -6.88 -3.33
C PRO A 104 -9.92 -6.99 -4.71
N ALA A 105 -10.62 -6.54 -5.76
CA ALA A 105 -10.04 -6.47 -7.09
C ALA A 105 -8.90 -5.43 -7.17
N ALA A 106 -8.97 -4.38 -6.34
CA ALA A 106 -7.88 -3.43 -6.17
C ALA A 106 -6.78 -4.02 -5.28
N GLN A 107 -5.53 -3.81 -5.67
CA GLN A 107 -4.35 -4.25 -4.90
C GLN A 107 -4.05 -3.25 -3.79
N ILE A 108 -4.72 -3.43 -2.65
CA ILE A 108 -4.65 -2.48 -1.52
C ILE A 108 -3.24 -2.46 -0.92
N GLY A 109 -2.59 -3.63 -0.80
CA GLY A 109 -1.21 -3.74 -0.34
C GLY A 109 -0.23 -3.16 -1.35
N ASP A 110 -0.25 -3.62 -2.61
CA ASP A 110 0.76 -3.21 -3.60
C ASP A 110 0.67 -1.73 -3.96
N ILE A 111 -0.54 -1.21 -4.19
CA ILE A 111 -0.75 0.18 -4.63
C ILE A 111 -0.89 1.11 -3.43
N GLY A 112 -1.81 0.78 -2.52
CA GLY A 112 -2.17 1.63 -1.40
C GLY A 112 -1.10 1.65 -0.32
N GLY A 113 -0.81 0.48 0.25
CA GLY A 113 0.13 0.31 1.36
C GLY A 113 1.60 0.37 0.93
N GLY A 114 1.92 -0.02 -0.31
CA GLY A 114 3.27 -0.06 -0.85
C GLY A 114 3.59 1.18 -1.67
N GLY A 115 3.10 1.24 -2.91
CA GLY A 115 3.48 2.26 -3.89
C GLY A 115 3.22 3.70 -3.46
N LEU A 116 2.05 3.99 -2.89
CA LEU A 116 1.75 5.35 -2.40
C LEU A 116 2.56 5.70 -1.15
N THR A 117 2.73 4.78 -0.21
CA THR A 117 3.58 4.98 0.98
C THR A 117 5.03 5.22 0.59
N ALA A 118 5.55 4.47 -0.39
CA ALA A 118 6.89 4.66 -0.94
C ALA A 118 7.04 6.04 -1.58
N ALA A 119 6.08 6.47 -2.39
CA ALA A 119 6.10 7.80 -2.98
C ALA A 119 6.15 8.90 -1.90
N VAL A 120 5.33 8.79 -0.84
CA VAL A 120 5.35 9.74 0.29
C VAL A 120 6.70 9.69 1.02
N GLY A 121 7.20 8.51 1.34
CA GLY A 121 8.49 8.34 2.03
C GLY A 121 9.65 8.94 1.23
N ILE A 122 9.70 8.70 -0.08
CA ILE A 122 10.70 9.29 -0.99
C ILE A 122 10.58 10.81 -1.00
N LEU A 123 9.38 11.37 -1.15
CA LEU A 123 9.19 12.82 -1.19
C LEU A 123 9.60 13.49 0.13
N VAL A 124 9.27 12.88 1.27
CA VAL A 124 9.68 13.38 2.59
C VAL A 124 11.19 13.28 2.77
N ALA A 125 11.81 12.18 2.33
CA ALA A 125 13.26 12.01 2.39
C ALA A 125 14.00 13.03 1.50
N LEU A 126 13.48 13.31 0.29
CA LEU A 126 14.02 14.35 -0.58
C LEU A 126 13.88 15.75 0.04
N LEU A 127 12.75 16.03 0.69
CA LEU A 127 12.54 17.31 1.40
C LEU A 127 13.49 17.48 2.58
N GLU A 128 13.75 16.41 3.33
CA GLU A 128 14.71 16.40 4.44
C GLU A 128 16.13 16.66 3.94
N ARG A 129 16.51 16.00 2.83
CA ARG A 129 17.81 16.15 2.17
C ARG A 129 18.12 17.59 1.75
N GLU A 130 17.12 18.40 1.44
CA GLU A 130 17.32 19.83 1.14
C GLU A 130 17.84 20.62 2.34
N ARG A 131 17.64 20.12 3.56
CA ARG A 131 18.12 20.73 4.81
C ARG A 131 19.40 20.10 5.31
N SER A 132 19.45 18.77 5.33
CA SER A 132 20.58 18.01 5.87
C SER A 132 21.75 17.90 4.89
N GLY A 133 21.46 17.96 3.59
CA GLY A 133 22.41 17.66 2.53
C GLY A 133 22.62 16.17 2.30
N GLU A 134 22.00 15.27 3.08
CA GLU A 134 22.25 13.83 3.09
C GLU A 134 21.01 13.03 2.68
N GLY A 135 21.23 11.90 2.01
CA GLY A 135 20.19 10.95 1.69
C GLY A 135 19.85 10.03 2.87
N GLN A 136 18.86 9.16 2.67
CA GLN A 136 18.45 8.19 3.69
C GLN A 136 17.84 6.93 3.07
N TYR A 137 17.75 5.89 3.89
CA TYR A 137 17.10 4.65 3.53
C TYR A 137 15.61 4.69 3.90
N VAL A 138 14.75 4.32 2.96
CA VAL A 138 13.30 4.28 3.11
C VAL A 138 12.83 2.82 3.01
N ASP A 139 12.59 2.20 4.17
CA ASP A 139 12.03 0.85 4.26
C ASP A 139 10.50 0.89 4.19
N ILE A 140 9.93 0.30 3.15
CA ILE A 140 8.49 0.21 2.94
C ILE A 140 8.02 -1.23 3.11
N SER A 141 7.06 -1.41 4.01
CA SER A 141 6.29 -2.63 4.24
C SER A 141 4.86 -2.44 3.73
N MET A 142 4.45 -3.24 2.74
CA MET A 142 3.05 -3.25 2.26
C MET A 142 2.08 -3.65 3.37
N MET A 143 2.50 -4.56 4.27
CA MET A 143 1.73 -4.91 5.46
C MET A 143 1.53 -3.72 6.38
N ASP A 144 2.58 -2.94 6.68
CA ASP A 144 2.48 -1.77 7.58
C ASP A 144 1.60 -0.69 6.95
N GLY A 145 1.75 -0.48 5.64
CA GLY A 145 0.88 0.40 4.86
C GLY A 145 -0.59 -0.04 4.91
N ALA A 146 -0.87 -1.33 4.79
CA ALA A 146 -2.23 -1.86 4.94
C ALA A 146 -2.77 -1.67 6.36
N VAL A 147 -1.93 -1.86 7.40
CA VAL A 147 -2.31 -1.57 8.79
C VAL A 147 -2.66 -0.09 8.98
N SER A 148 -1.95 0.81 8.32
CA SER A 148 -2.22 2.25 8.39
C SER A 148 -3.62 2.63 7.89
N TRP A 149 -4.25 1.82 7.03
CA TRP A 149 -5.61 2.07 6.53
C TRP A 149 -6.71 1.61 7.50
N MET A 150 -6.32 0.98 8.61
CA MET A 150 -7.25 0.41 9.57
C MET A 150 -7.72 1.38 10.66
N GLN A 151 -7.41 2.68 10.55
CA GLN A 151 -7.63 3.66 11.62
C GLN A 151 -9.10 3.84 12.04
N THR A 152 -10.07 3.50 11.18
CA THR A 152 -11.48 3.62 11.52
C THR A 152 -11.98 2.52 12.47
N PHE A 153 -11.25 1.41 12.61
CA PHE A 153 -11.69 0.24 13.40
C PHE A 153 -10.62 -0.30 14.34
N LEU A 154 -9.33 -0.24 13.97
CA LEU A 154 -8.24 -0.72 14.82
C LEU A 154 -8.22 -0.05 16.22
N PRO A 155 -8.41 1.27 16.37
CA PRO A 155 -8.47 1.90 17.70
C PRO A 155 -9.61 1.37 18.58
N HIS A 156 -10.77 1.05 18.00
CA HIS A 156 -11.90 0.49 18.75
C HIS A 156 -11.56 -0.89 19.30
N PHE A 157 -10.89 -1.73 18.51
CA PHE A 157 -10.38 -3.02 18.96
C PHE A 157 -9.32 -2.85 20.06
N LEU A 158 -8.33 -1.97 19.86
CA LEU A 158 -7.25 -1.75 20.84
C LEU A 158 -7.76 -1.20 22.18
N MET A 159 -8.80 -0.37 22.16
CA MET A 159 -9.39 0.21 23.38
C MET A 159 -10.39 -0.72 24.07
N GLY A 160 -11.18 -1.48 23.30
CA GLY A 160 -12.32 -2.23 23.81
C GLY A 160 -12.16 -3.75 23.82
N GLY A 161 -11.10 -4.29 23.21
CA GLY A 161 -10.85 -5.73 23.06
C GLY A 161 -11.87 -6.46 22.18
N LYS A 162 -12.81 -5.74 21.56
CA LYS A 162 -13.88 -6.33 20.75
C LYS A 162 -13.45 -6.43 19.30
N GLU A 163 -13.36 -7.65 18.80
CA GLU A 163 -13.04 -7.89 17.41
C GLU A 163 -14.10 -7.29 16.47
N PRO A 164 -13.67 -6.69 15.34
CA PRO A 164 -14.58 -6.21 14.32
C PRO A 164 -15.34 -7.36 13.66
N SER A 165 -16.63 -7.15 13.40
CA SER A 165 -17.47 -8.10 12.67
C SER A 165 -17.61 -7.63 11.21
N ARG A 166 -16.99 -8.38 10.28
CA ARG A 166 -17.13 -8.17 8.83
C ARG A 166 -18.62 -8.08 8.45
N GLY A 167 -18.99 -7.22 7.51
CA GLY A 167 -20.39 -7.01 7.10
C GLY A 167 -21.28 -6.29 8.15
N ASN A 168 -20.80 -6.09 9.38
CA ASN A 168 -21.59 -5.55 10.48
C ASN A 168 -20.86 -4.43 11.25
N MET A 169 -20.09 -3.62 10.50
CA MET A 169 -19.53 -2.37 11.01
C MET A 169 -20.27 -1.16 10.44
N VAL A 170 -20.19 -0.04 11.16
CA VAL A 170 -20.90 1.21 10.86
C VAL A 170 -20.71 1.66 9.41
N LEU A 171 -19.51 1.46 8.85
CA LEU A 171 -19.15 1.85 7.48
C LEU A 171 -18.85 0.64 6.58
N SER A 172 -19.43 -0.53 6.89
CA SER A 172 -19.21 -1.76 6.11
C SER A 172 -20.43 -2.70 6.14
N GLY A 173 -21.64 -2.14 6.00
CA GLY A 173 -22.87 -2.92 5.80
C GLY A 173 -23.80 -3.07 7.01
N LYS A 174 -23.48 -2.47 8.16
CA LYS A 174 -24.39 -2.49 9.33
C LYS A 174 -25.63 -1.60 9.16
N LEU A 175 -25.45 -0.44 8.53
CA LEU A 175 -26.45 0.62 8.54
C LEU A 175 -27.25 0.61 7.24
N ALA A 176 -28.58 0.63 7.35
CA ALA A 176 -29.45 0.76 6.18
C ALA A 176 -29.20 2.07 5.38
N CYS A 177 -28.63 3.09 6.03
CA CYS A 177 -28.23 4.33 5.37
C CYS A 177 -26.79 4.31 4.82
N TYR A 178 -26.09 3.18 4.92
CA TYR A 178 -24.72 2.98 4.41
C TYR A 178 -24.56 1.55 3.87
N GLU A 179 -25.23 1.26 2.76
CA GLU A 179 -25.37 -0.08 2.20
C GLU A 179 -25.69 -0.04 0.69
N THR A 180 -25.50 -1.16 0.02
CA THR A 180 -25.89 -1.43 -1.36
C THR A 180 -27.19 -2.21 -1.44
N TYR A 181 -28.08 -1.80 -2.34
CA TYR A 181 -29.41 -2.38 -2.53
C TYR A 181 -29.60 -2.82 -3.98
N GLU A 182 -30.18 -4.01 -4.18
CA GLU A 182 -30.56 -4.48 -5.51
C GLU A 182 -31.79 -3.73 -6.03
N THR A 183 -31.74 -3.27 -7.28
CA THR A 183 -32.82 -2.57 -7.97
C THR A 183 -33.62 -3.52 -8.86
N LYS A 184 -34.82 -3.10 -9.31
CA LYS A 184 -35.74 -3.95 -10.11
C LYS A 184 -35.11 -4.51 -11.39
N ASP A 185 -34.11 -3.84 -11.94
CA ASP A 185 -33.37 -4.24 -13.14
C ASP A 185 -32.15 -5.14 -12.83
N GLY A 186 -32.00 -5.64 -11.60
CA GLY A 186 -30.93 -6.52 -11.17
C GLY A 186 -29.56 -5.84 -11.02
N ARG A 187 -29.54 -4.50 -10.94
CA ARG A 187 -28.34 -3.71 -10.67
C ARG A 187 -28.28 -3.31 -9.20
N TRP A 188 -27.19 -2.66 -8.80
CA TRP A 188 -26.94 -2.25 -7.41
C TRP A 188 -26.93 -0.73 -7.27
N PHE A 189 -27.62 -0.23 -6.24
CA PHE A 189 -27.64 1.17 -5.85
C PHE A 189 -26.98 1.34 -4.48
N ALA A 190 -26.02 2.25 -4.36
CA ALA A 190 -25.35 2.54 -3.10
C ALA A 190 -26.04 3.70 -2.36
N VAL A 191 -26.38 3.48 -1.09
CA VAL A 191 -26.86 4.50 -0.16
C VAL A 191 -25.73 4.85 0.79
N GLY A 192 -25.42 6.13 0.94
CA GLY A 192 -24.42 6.66 1.89
C GLY A 192 -24.94 7.88 2.63
N ALA A 193 -26.17 7.83 3.13
CA ALA A 193 -26.90 8.93 3.75
C ALA A 193 -26.78 8.90 5.29
N LEU A 194 -25.56 8.96 5.83
CA LEU A 194 -25.29 8.81 7.26
C LEU A 194 -25.95 9.89 8.12
N GLU A 195 -25.93 11.14 7.68
CA GLU A 195 -26.48 12.25 8.44
C GLU A 195 -28.01 12.22 8.44
N PRO A 196 -28.69 12.44 9.59
CA PRO A 196 -30.14 12.32 9.70
C PRO A 196 -30.95 13.13 8.68
N LYS A 197 -30.45 14.30 8.27
CA LYS A 197 -31.09 15.16 7.25
C LYS A 197 -31.06 14.52 5.85
N PHE A 198 -29.97 13.85 5.49
CA PHE A 198 -29.83 13.17 4.20
C PHE A 198 -30.68 11.90 4.18
N TRP A 199 -30.66 11.11 5.27
CA TRP A 199 -31.52 9.94 5.39
C TRP A 199 -33.01 10.29 5.28
N LYS A 200 -33.48 11.32 6.00
CA LYS A 200 -34.87 11.80 5.91
C LYS A 200 -35.24 12.21 4.49
N THR A 201 -34.33 12.85 3.78
CA THR A 201 -34.56 13.28 2.39
C THR A 201 -34.64 12.07 1.46
N PHE A 202 -33.73 11.11 1.61
CA PHE A 202 -33.72 9.87 0.84
C PHE A 202 -35.02 9.07 1.05
N VAL A 203 -35.44 8.84 2.29
CA VAL A 203 -36.70 8.11 2.59
C VAL A 203 -37.91 8.83 2.00
N LYS A 204 -37.98 10.16 2.11
CA LYS A 204 -39.07 10.93 1.47
C LYS A 204 -39.10 10.74 -0.04
N SER A 205 -37.93 10.72 -0.70
CA SER A 205 -37.89 10.49 -2.15
C SER A 205 -38.40 9.11 -2.55
N LEU A 206 -38.18 8.06 -1.73
CA LEU A 206 -38.68 6.71 -2.05
C LEU A 206 -40.22 6.62 -2.04
N ILE A 207 -40.87 7.37 -1.15
CA ILE A 207 -42.34 7.36 -0.98
C ILE A 207 -43.06 8.05 -2.16
N VAL A 208 -42.39 8.95 -2.89
CA VAL A 208 -43.00 9.69 -4.02
C VAL A 208 -43.11 8.82 -5.28
N TRP A 209 -42.44 7.66 -5.34
CA TRP A 209 -42.45 6.75 -6.48
C TRP A 209 -43.38 5.54 -6.34
N THR A 210 -44.14 5.45 -5.24
CA THR A 210 -45.23 4.46 -5.03
C THR A 210 -46.58 5.12 -5.17
#